data_AF-R5ACE0-F1
#
_entry.id   AF-R5ACE0-F1
#
_cell.length_a   1.000
_cell.length_b   1.000
_cell.length_c   1.000
_cell.angle_alpha   90.00
_cell.angle_beta   90.00
_cell.angle_gamma   90.00
#
_symmetry.space_group_name_H-M   'P 1'
#
loop_
_entity.id
_entity.type
_entity.pdbx_description
1 polymer ?
#
loop_
_entity_poly.entity_id
_entity_poly.type
_entity_poly.pdbx_seq_one_letter_code
_entity_poly.pdbx_strand_id
1 'polypeptide(L)'
;MKYIITGVDGKLAGRVAENMLQQVDGTDLIFTCPDPNRVSEEKKERWKKAGVTLCAVSYDDEEQMKEVFSRGERLFFISSILNGERRVCQHHSVIEACKKAGIEHITYTSFFGANREGYNQYVLPDHRATEKMLRECGIEYNIMRNNLYMENYLTTSVMLAMLSDNVWGTTAGEGKVTSIAKDDSARCAAALLLGKGEKNKDYDLTSLEPVSQRDICNMIAEKSGIPFQYKPMNAEEFLEYLEALHIPKTTDGDFSRSPVPFCSNDMITNEAGISEGQMGIVSHDVELLTGRKPLEVRDLLDQYSYVWRDKVTNWKQLY
;
A
#
# COMPACT_ATOMS: atom_id res chain seq x y z
N MET A 1 -19.22 16.94 -9.73
CA MET A 1 -17.93 16.28 -9.48
C MET A 1 -18.16 15.10 -8.56
N LYS A 2 -18.32 13.90 -9.15
CA LYS A 2 -18.42 12.64 -8.40
C LYS A 2 -17.07 11.92 -8.34
N TYR A 3 -16.77 11.35 -7.19
CA TYR A 3 -15.49 10.69 -6.93
C TYR A 3 -15.69 9.20 -6.67
N ILE A 4 -14.84 8.39 -7.29
CA ILE A 4 -14.81 6.93 -7.10
C ILE A 4 -13.53 6.56 -6.35
N ILE A 5 -13.67 5.83 -5.24
CA ILE A 5 -12.53 5.32 -4.48
C ILE A 5 -12.58 3.79 -4.55
N THR A 6 -11.58 3.16 -5.18
CA THR A 6 -11.52 1.71 -5.31
C THR A 6 -10.83 1.03 -4.13
N GLY A 7 -11.22 -0.21 -3.83
CA GLY A 7 -10.61 -1.08 -2.81
C GLY A 7 -10.80 -0.63 -1.36
N VAL A 8 -11.93 0.03 -1.02
CA VAL A 8 -12.14 0.64 0.31
C VAL A 8 -12.18 -0.33 1.49
N ASP A 9 -12.26 -1.63 1.22
CA ASP A 9 -12.10 -2.72 2.19
C ASP A 9 -10.64 -2.93 2.60
N GLY A 10 -9.69 -2.35 1.86
CA GLY A 10 -8.26 -2.38 2.12
C GLY A 10 -7.79 -1.35 3.15
N LYS A 11 -6.59 -1.57 3.72
CA LYS A 11 -6.02 -0.71 4.76
C LYS A 11 -5.70 0.70 4.25
N LEU A 12 -5.20 0.87 3.02
CA LEU A 12 -4.88 2.19 2.45
C LEU A 12 -6.13 2.90 1.92
N ALA A 13 -6.83 2.30 0.96
CA ALA A 13 -8.00 2.91 0.32
C ALA A 13 -9.14 3.21 1.30
N GLY A 14 -9.32 2.40 2.36
CA GLY A 14 -10.24 2.72 3.44
C GLY A 14 -9.91 4.05 4.12
N ARG A 15 -8.63 4.41 4.29
CA ARG A 15 -8.21 5.72 4.81
C ARG A 15 -8.42 6.84 3.80
N VAL A 16 -8.22 6.57 2.51
CA VAL A 16 -8.53 7.52 1.42
C VAL A 16 -10.01 7.87 1.44
N ALA A 17 -10.87 6.86 1.56
CA ALA A 17 -12.32 7.02 1.67
C ALA A 17 -12.70 7.91 2.86
N GLU A 18 -12.14 7.68 4.05
CA GLU A 18 -12.39 8.53 5.22
C GLU A 18 -11.89 9.97 5.04
N ASN A 19 -10.72 10.16 4.44
CA ASN A 19 -10.20 11.51 4.15
C ASN A 19 -11.11 12.24 3.15
N MET A 20 -11.61 11.55 2.11
CA MET A 20 -12.53 12.13 1.13
C MET A 20 -13.88 12.49 1.78
N LEU A 21 -14.41 11.65 2.67
CA LEU A 21 -15.67 11.90 3.38
C LEU A 21 -15.62 13.13 4.29
N GLN A 22 -14.42 13.56 4.71
CA GLN A 22 -14.23 14.79 5.47
C GLN A 22 -14.21 16.06 4.60
N GLN A 23 -14.04 15.91 3.28
CA GLN A 23 -13.81 17.03 2.35
C GLN A 23 -14.90 17.17 1.29
N VAL A 24 -15.66 16.11 1.04
CA VAL A 24 -16.69 16.02 0.00
C VAL A 24 -17.97 15.50 0.61
N ASP A 25 -19.11 16.04 0.18
CA ASP A 25 -20.43 15.52 0.56
C ASP A 25 -20.55 14.04 0.15
N GLY A 26 -21.02 13.18 1.06
CA GLY A 26 -21.06 11.75 0.78
C GLY A 26 -21.95 11.38 -0.41
N THR A 27 -22.92 12.22 -0.80
CA THR A 27 -23.75 12.01 -2.00
C THR A 27 -22.96 12.12 -3.32
N ASP A 28 -21.78 12.73 -3.29
CA ASP A 28 -20.82 12.81 -4.39
C ASP A 28 -19.73 11.72 -4.32
N LEU A 29 -19.79 10.81 -3.34
CA LEU A 29 -18.81 9.75 -3.13
C LEU A 29 -19.37 8.36 -3.47
N ILE A 30 -18.60 7.62 -4.26
CA ILE A 30 -18.84 6.24 -4.60
C ILE A 30 -17.64 5.42 -4.13
N PHE A 31 -17.86 4.54 -3.17
CA PHE A 31 -16.84 3.63 -2.66
C PHE A 31 -17.02 2.27 -3.30
N THR A 32 -15.92 1.64 -3.72
CA THR A 32 -15.96 0.32 -4.34
C THR A 32 -14.97 -0.64 -3.71
N CYS A 33 -15.32 -1.92 -3.70
CA CYS A 33 -14.47 -3.02 -3.29
C CYS A 33 -14.99 -4.32 -3.91
N PRO A 34 -14.15 -5.36 -4.08
CA PRO A 34 -14.61 -6.62 -4.67
C PRO A 34 -15.65 -7.35 -3.79
N ASP A 35 -15.56 -7.21 -2.47
CA ASP A 35 -16.46 -7.86 -1.52
C ASP A 35 -16.86 -6.88 -0.40
N PRO A 36 -18.03 -6.24 -0.52
CA PRO A 36 -18.55 -5.34 0.51
C PRO A 36 -18.71 -5.99 1.89
N ASN A 37 -18.78 -7.31 2.01
CA ASN A 37 -18.90 -7.97 3.31
C ASN A 37 -17.64 -7.83 4.17
N ARG A 38 -16.49 -7.52 3.56
CA ARG A 38 -15.22 -7.25 4.27
C ARG A 38 -15.18 -5.88 4.94
N VAL A 39 -16.11 -4.98 4.57
CA VAL A 39 -16.29 -3.71 5.27
C VAL A 39 -17.11 -3.97 6.52
N SER A 40 -16.63 -3.52 7.69
CA SER A 40 -17.35 -3.61 8.96
C SER A 40 -18.73 -2.92 8.88
N GLU A 41 -19.74 -3.48 9.55
CA GLU A 41 -21.09 -2.89 9.59
C GLU A 41 -21.11 -1.44 10.09
N GLU A 42 -20.27 -1.09 11.07
CA GLU A 42 -20.13 0.28 11.57
C GLU A 42 -19.75 1.26 10.44
N LYS A 43 -18.73 0.92 9.64
CA LYS A 43 -18.32 1.72 8.48
C LYS A 43 -19.43 1.81 7.44
N LYS A 44 -20.10 0.69 7.10
CA LYS A 44 -21.22 0.70 6.15
C LYS A 44 -22.34 1.63 6.62
N GLU A 45 -22.71 1.56 7.89
CA GLU A 45 -23.75 2.41 8.46
C GLU A 45 -23.34 3.89 8.43
N ARG A 46 -22.10 4.20 8.82
CA ARG A 46 -21.55 5.56 8.76
C ARG A 46 -21.56 6.12 7.34
N TRP A 47 -21.04 5.37 6.37
CA TRP A 47 -21.00 5.77 4.96
C TRP A 47 -22.41 5.98 4.41
N LYS A 48 -23.34 5.06 4.70
CA LYS A 48 -24.75 5.18 4.30
C LYS A 48 -25.42 6.42 4.89
N LYS A 49 -25.21 6.71 6.18
CA LYS A 49 -25.74 7.93 6.84
C LYS A 49 -25.20 9.21 6.22
N ALA A 50 -23.97 9.19 5.72
CA ALA A 50 -23.37 10.31 5.02
C ALA A 50 -23.79 10.42 3.54
N GLY A 51 -24.60 9.49 3.02
CA GLY A 51 -25.08 9.50 1.63
C GLY A 51 -24.16 8.79 0.63
N VAL A 52 -23.07 8.16 1.09
CA VAL A 52 -22.12 7.43 0.25
C VAL A 52 -22.76 6.20 -0.37
N THR A 53 -22.51 5.98 -1.66
CA THR A 53 -22.84 4.70 -2.31
C THR A 53 -21.67 3.73 -2.16
N LEU A 54 -21.90 2.55 -1.57
CA LEU A 54 -20.95 1.43 -1.59
C LEU A 54 -21.36 0.41 -2.66
N CYS A 55 -20.46 0.10 -3.60
CA CYS A 55 -20.69 -0.84 -4.70
C CYS A 55 -19.68 -2.00 -4.67
N ALA A 56 -20.15 -3.21 -5.01
CA ALA A 56 -19.25 -4.31 -5.34
C ALA A 56 -18.64 -4.06 -6.73
N VAL A 57 -17.31 -4.02 -6.82
CA VAL A 57 -16.58 -3.92 -8.10
C VAL A 57 -15.30 -4.76 -8.00
N SER A 58 -15.21 -5.77 -8.85
CA SER A 58 -13.97 -6.51 -9.10
C SER A 58 -13.27 -5.97 -10.36
N TYR A 59 -11.94 -5.96 -10.36
CA TYR A 59 -11.17 -5.66 -11.57
C TYR A 59 -11.20 -6.77 -12.63
N ASP A 60 -11.73 -7.94 -12.27
CA ASP A 60 -12.02 -9.03 -13.20
C ASP A 60 -13.44 -8.96 -13.81
N ASP A 61 -14.26 -7.99 -13.39
CA ASP A 61 -15.65 -7.84 -13.86
C ASP A 61 -15.84 -6.52 -14.62
N GLU A 62 -15.77 -6.61 -15.95
CA GLU A 62 -15.89 -5.45 -16.84
C GLU A 62 -17.27 -4.77 -16.77
N GLU A 63 -18.35 -5.52 -16.58
CA GLU A 63 -19.70 -4.94 -16.54
C GLU A 63 -19.92 -4.18 -15.22
N GLN A 64 -19.44 -4.71 -14.09
CA GLN A 64 -19.44 -3.98 -12.81
C GLN A 64 -18.64 -2.67 -12.92
N MET A 65 -17.44 -2.73 -13.50
CA MET A 65 -16.62 -1.53 -13.71
C MET A 65 -17.33 -0.52 -14.61
N LYS A 66 -17.90 -0.96 -15.74
CA LYS A 66 -18.63 -0.09 -16.67
C LYS A 66 -19.83 0.60 -16.01
N GLU A 67 -20.65 -0.16 -15.27
CA GLU A 67 -21.82 0.38 -14.57
C GLU A 67 -21.39 1.45 -13.55
N VAL A 68 -20.44 1.11 -12.68
CA VAL A 68 -20.08 1.98 -11.55
C VAL A 68 -19.21 3.15 -11.99
N PHE A 69 -18.26 2.96 -12.90
CA PHE A 69 -17.34 4.02 -13.32
C PHE A 69 -18.03 5.12 -14.12
N SER A 70 -19.11 4.79 -14.86
CA SER A 70 -19.92 5.79 -15.58
C SER A 70 -20.61 6.83 -14.67
N ARG A 71 -20.62 6.59 -13.35
CA ARG A 71 -21.24 7.45 -12.34
C ARG A 71 -20.25 8.44 -11.70
N GLY A 72 -18.97 8.38 -12.07
CA GLY A 72 -17.91 9.22 -11.53
C GLY A 72 -17.26 10.11 -12.58
N GLU A 73 -16.53 11.12 -12.10
CA GLU A 73 -15.71 12.02 -12.92
C GLU A 73 -14.22 11.85 -12.59
N ARG A 74 -13.88 11.54 -11.33
CA ARG A 74 -12.50 11.31 -10.88
C ARG A 74 -12.38 10.02 -10.09
N LEU A 75 -11.34 9.24 -10.34
CA LEU A 75 -11.17 7.90 -9.77
C LEU A 75 -9.82 7.77 -9.06
N PHE A 76 -9.86 7.30 -7.81
CA PHE A 76 -8.69 6.77 -7.12
C PHE A 76 -8.56 5.29 -7.44
N PHE A 77 -7.46 4.95 -8.11
CA PHE A 77 -7.11 3.61 -8.55
C PHE A 77 -6.04 3.03 -7.62
N ILE A 78 -6.46 2.22 -6.64
CA ILE A 78 -5.52 1.39 -5.87
C ILE A 78 -5.06 0.19 -6.70
N SER A 79 -3.75 -0.07 -6.71
CA SER A 79 -3.18 -1.23 -7.40
C SER A 79 -3.70 -2.54 -6.80
N SER A 80 -3.90 -3.55 -7.67
CA SER A 80 -4.31 -4.89 -7.26
C SER A 80 -3.29 -5.59 -6.37
N ILE A 81 -3.75 -6.56 -5.58
CA ILE A 81 -2.95 -7.41 -4.68
C ILE A 81 -2.24 -8.55 -5.41
N LEU A 82 -2.66 -8.89 -6.64
CA LEU A 82 -2.00 -9.92 -7.47
C LEU A 82 -0.64 -9.42 -7.97
N ASN A 83 0.19 -10.28 -8.56
CA ASN A 83 1.44 -9.86 -9.22
C ASN A 83 1.56 -10.39 -10.65
N GLY A 84 2.50 -9.82 -11.41
CA GLY A 84 2.82 -10.22 -12.78
C GLY A 84 1.72 -9.88 -13.77
N GLU A 85 1.63 -10.70 -14.83
CA GLU A 85 0.72 -10.50 -15.96
C GLU A 85 -0.74 -10.32 -15.52
N ARG A 86 -1.19 -11.05 -14.49
CA ARG A 86 -2.56 -10.93 -13.97
C ARG A 86 -2.85 -9.53 -13.43
N ARG A 87 -1.91 -8.92 -12.69
CA ARG A 87 -2.03 -7.53 -12.23
C ARG A 87 -2.10 -6.58 -13.42
N VAL A 88 -1.22 -6.76 -14.41
CA VAL A 88 -1.18 -5.90 -15.60
C VAL A 88 -2.50 -5.98 -16.38
N CYS A 89 -3.07 -7.18 -16.55
CA CYS A 89 -4.38 -7.38 -17.18
C CYS A 89 -5.49 -6.65 -16.43
N GLN A 90 -5.59 -6.81 -15.10
CA GLN A 90 -6.57 -6.09 -14.29
C GLN A 90 -6.41 -4.57 -14.42
N HIS A 91 -5.18 -4.09 -14.36
CA HIS A 91 -4.90 -2.66 -14.47
C HIS A 91 -5.26 -2.09 -15.84
N HIS A 92 -4.99 -2.84 -16.91
CA HIS A 92 -5.45 -2.50 -18.26
C HIS A 92 -6.98 -2.39 -18.31
N SER A 93 -7.71 -3.39 -17.79
CA SER A 93 -9.17 -3.39 -17.78
C SER A 93 -9.76 -2.20 -17.00
N VAL A 94 -9.15 -1.83 -15.87
CA VAL A 94 -9.54 -0.63 -15.11
C VAL A 94 -9.37 0.64 -15.94
N ILE A 95 -8.22 0.81 -16.59
CA ILE A 95 -7.93 2.00 -17.41
C ILE A 95 -8.87 2.08 -18.61
N GLU A 96 -9.13 0.97 -19.30
CA GLU A 96 -10.09 0.94 -20.41
C GLU A 96 -11.53 1.21 -19.95
N ALA A 97 -11.92 0.70 -18.78
CA ALA A 97 -13.23 1.02 -18.18
C ALA A 97 -13.34 2.52 -17.86
N CYS A 98 -12.28 3.13 -17.31
CA CYS A 98 -12.23 4.58 -17.06
C CYS A 98 -12.40 5.38 -18.36
N LYS A 99 -11.72 4.99 -19.44
CA LYS A 99 -11.86 5.63 -20.76
C LYS A 99 -13.29 5.54 -21.29
N LYS A 100 -13.89 4.35 -21.27
CA LYS A 100 -15.26 4.13 -21.73
C LYS A 100 -16.29 4.89 -20.89
N ALA A 101 -16.04 5.03 -19.59
CA ALA A 101 -16.90 5.75 -18.65
C ALA A 101 -16.78 7.28 -18.75
N GLY A 102 -15.76 7.80 -19.43
CA GLY A 102 -15.50 9.24 -19.48
C GLY A 102 -14.91 9.80 -18.17
N ILE A 103 -14.17 8.97 -17.41
CA ILE A 103 -13.42 9.46 -16.24
C ILE A 103 -12.41 10.51 -16.72
N GLU A 104 -12.43 11.67 -16.08
CA GLU A 104 -11.62 12.83 -16.45
C GLU A 104 -10.26 12.83 -15.74
N HIS A 105 -10.15 12.18 -14.58
CA HIS A 105 -8.92 12.12 -13.80
C HIS A 105 -8.72 10.79 -13.06
N ILE A 106 -7.49 10.27 -13.07
CA ILE A 106 -7.07 9.07 -12.32
C ILE A 106 -5.93 9.40 -11.35
N THR A 107 -6.12 9.15 -10.05
CA THR A 107 -5.02 9.10 -9.08
C THR A 107 -4.64 7.63 -8.83
N TYR A 108 -3.43 7.22 -9.21
CA TYR A 108 -2.97 5.82 -9.14
C TYR A 108 -1.90 5.58 -8.09
N THR A 109 -2.05 4.51 -7.29
CA THR A 109 -1.00 4.06 -6.37
C THR A 109 0.03 3.19 -7.10
N SER A 110 1.21 3.77 -7.33
CA SER A 110 2.37 3.07 -7.87
C SER A 110 3.38 2.74 -6.75
N PHE A 111 4.53 2.22 -7.15
CA PHE A 111 5.61 1.79 -6.26
C PHE A 111 6.87 2.63 -6.50
N PHE A 112 7.58 2.96 -5.41
CA PHE A 112 8.80 3.74 -5.45
C PHE A 112 9.90 3.10 -6.30
N GLY A 113 10.49 3.87 -7.21
CA GLY A 113 11.49 3.36 -8.16
C GLY A 113 10.95 2.83 -9.48
N ALA A 114 9.63 2.91 -9.73
CA ALA A 114 9.04 2.56 -11.03
C ALA A 114 9.66 3.30 -12.22
N ASN A 115 10.08 4.56 -12.05
CA ASN A 115 10.80 5.33 -13.07
C ASN A 115 12.32 5.13 -13.09
N ARG A 116 12.89 4.28 -12.24
CA ARG A 116 14.35 4.19 -12.07
C ARG A 116 14.88 2.93 -12.74
N GLU A 117 15.88 3.10 -13.59
CA GLU A 117 16.63 1.99 -14.16
C GLU A 117 17.47 1.30 -13.08
N GLY A 118 17.71 0.00 -13.24
CA GLY A 118 18.49 -0.80 -12.29
C GLY A 118 17.72 -1.25 -11.04
N TYR A 119 16.51 -0.75 -10.80
CA TYR A 119 15.65 -1.18 -9.70
C TYR A 119 14.87 -2.44 -10.12
N ASN A 120 14.95 -3.49 -9.30
CA ASN A 120 14.49 -4.85 -9.66
C ASN A 120 13.51 -5.46 -8.64
N GLN A 121 12.83 -4.65 -7.84
CA GLN A 121 11.79 -5.13 -6.93
C GLN A 121 10.70 -5.87 -7.71
N TYR A 122 10.21 -6.97 -7.13
CA TYR A 122 9.36 -7.96 -7.80
C TYR A 122 8.12 -7.35 -8.45
N VAL A 123 7.58 -6.27 -7.88
CA VAL A 123 6.35 -5.61 -8.33
C VAL A 123 6.57 -4.52 -9.39
N LEU A 124 7.83 -4.09 -9.60
CA LEU A 124 8.14 -2.98 -10.50
C LEU A 124 7.74 -3.19 -11.97
N PRO A 125 7.91 -4.38 -12.58
CA PRO A 125 7.45 -4.59 -13.94
C PRO A 125 5.96 -4.26 -14.12
N ASP A 126 5.12 -4.68 -13.18
CA ASP A 126 3.68 -4.47 -13.21
C ASP A 126 3.32 -2.98 -13.07
N HIS A 127 3.98 -2.29 -12.14
CA HIS A 127 3.77 -0.85 -11.93
C HIS A 127 4.27 -0.02 -13.11
N ARG A 128 5.44 -0.34 -13.69
CA ARG A 128 5.96 0.28 -14.92
C ARG A 128 4.99 0.15 -16.09
N ALA A 129 4.44 -1.05 -16.29
CA ALA A 129 3.43 -1.29 -17.32
C ALA A 129 2.18 -0.42 -17.08
N THR A 130 1.74 -0.31 -15.83
CA THR A 130 0.56 0.49 -15.46
C THR A 130 0.79 1.98 -15.66
N GLU A 131 1.94 2.50 -15.22
CA GLU A 131 2.30 3.90 -15.44
C GLU A 131 2.37 4.22 -16.93
N LYS A 132 2.95 3.34 -17.75
CA LYS A 132 2.97 3.49 -19.21
C LYS A 132 1.55 3.58 -19.79
N MET A 133 0.65 2.67 -19.38
CA MET A 133 -0.75 2.70 -19.82
C MET A 133 -1.44 4.01 -19.43
N LEU A 134 -1.25 4.51 -18.20
CA LEU A 134 -1.82 5.79 -17.77
C LEU A 134 -1.31 6.97 -18.60
N ARG A 135 -0.02 7.00 -18.95
CA ARG A 135 0.55 8.05 -19.80
C ARG A 135 -0.01 8.05 -21.22
N GLU A 136 -0.39 6.88 -21.72
CA GLU A 136 -0.86 6.68 -23.09
C GLU A 136 -2.41 6.75 -23.20
N CYS A 137 -3.14 6.67 -22.09
CA CYS A 137 -4.60 6.50 -22.12
C CYS A 137 -5.39 7.77 -22.47
N GLY A 138 -4.77 8.95 -22.40
CA GLY A 138 -5.39 10.24 -22.70
C GLY A 138 -6.27 10.83 -21.57
N ILE A 139 -6.37 10.15 -20.42
CA ILE A 139 -7.03 10.66 -19.21
C ILE A 139 -6.00 11.44 -18.38
N GLU A 140 -6.40 12.54 -17.74
CA GLU A 140 -5.53 13.25 -16.81
C GLU A 140 -5.17 12.34 -15.64
N TYR A 141 -3.91 12.33 -15.20
CA TYR A 141 -3.49 11.44 -14.13
C TYR A 141 -2.60 12.11 -13.10
N ASN A 142 -2.56 11.51 -11.91
CA ASN A 142 -1.45 11.61 -10.99
C ASN A 142 -1.00 10.22 -10.56
N ILE A 143 0.31 9.99 -10.58
CA ILE A 143 0.92 8.75 -10.10
C ILE A 143 1.56 9.05 -8.75
N MET A 144 1.15 8.33 -7.71
CA MET A 144 1.79 8.40 -6.39
C MET A 144 2.58 7.13 -6.13
N ARG A 145 3.91 7.22 -6.19
CA ARG A 145 4.84 6.13 -5.94
C ARG A 145 5.09 6.02 -4.45
N ASN A 146 4.34 5.14 -3.80
CA ASN A 146 4.53 4.86 -2.39
C ASN A 146 5.84 4.09 -2.19
N ASN A 147 6.69 4.55 -1.28
CA ASN A 147 7.76 3.71 -0.75
C ASN A 147 7.17 2.63 0.19
N LEU A 148 8.00 1.79 0.79
CA LEU A 148 7.56 0.70 1.66
C LEU A 148 6.76 1.24 2.85
N TYR A 149 5.67 0.57 3.20
CA TYR A 149 4.78 1.07 4.23
C TYR A 149 5.34 0.87 5.64
N MET A 150 5.36 1.93 6.46
CA MET A 150 5.84 1.91 7.85
C MET A 150 5.18 0.83 8.69
N GLU A 151 3.88 0.64 8.53
CA GLU A 151 3.13 -0.33 9.32
C GLU A 151 3.60 -1.76 9.06
N ASN A 152 4.21 -2.07 7.91
CA ASN A 152 4.69 -3.43 7.66
C ASN A 152 5.85 -3.76 8.62
N TYR A 153 6.71 -2.80 8.95
CA TYR A 153 7.75 -2.99 9.96
C TYR A 153 7.18 -3.08 11.37
N LEU A 154 6.13 -2.30 11.68
CA LEU A 154 5.48 -2.30 13.00
C LEU A 154 4.49 -3.46 13.21
N THR A 155 4.13 -4.18 12.14
CA THR A 155 3.21 -5.31 12.16
C THR A 155 3.90 -6.58 11.66
N THR A 156 3.95 -6.80 10.35
CA THR A 156 4.53 -7.99 9.71
C THR A 156 5.88 -8.37 10.28
N SER A 157 6.88 -7.48 10.28
CA SER A 157 8.22 -7.84 10.76
C SER A 157 8.25 -8.22 12.24
N VAL A 158 7.45 -7.55 13.09
CA VAL A 158 7.27 -7.94 14.50
C VAL A 158 6.61 -9.32 14.62
N MET A 159 5.56 -9.60 13.85
CA MET A 159 4.87 -10.89 13.86
C MET A 159 5.83 -12.02 13.45
N LEU A 160 6.59 -11.84 12.37
CA LEU A 160 7.55 -12.85 11.91
C LEU A 160 8.67 -13.05 12.93
N ALA A 161 9.16 -11.98 13.55
CA ALA A 161 10.15 -12.09 14.62
C ALA A 161 9.62 -12.89 15.81
N MET A 162 8.42 -12.60 16.31
CA MET A 162 7.82 -13.35 17.43
C MET A 162 7.54 -14.82 17.09
N LEU A 163 7.22 -15.13 15.83
CA LEU A 163 7.06 -16.51 15.34
C LEU A 163 8.37 -17.26 15.17
N SER A 164 9.50 -16.57 15.25
CA SER A 164 10.85 -17.12 15.09
C SER A 164 11.72 -16.81 16.31
N ASP A 165 11.18 -17.09 17.51
CA ASP A 165 11.90 -16.93 18.78
C ASP A 165 12.47 -15.51 19.00
N ASN A 166 11.71 -14.49 18.60
CA ASN A 166 12.07 -13.07 18.61
C ASN A 166 13.26 -12.70 17.69
N VAL A 167 13.59 -13.54 16.71
CA VAL A 167 14.63 -13.24 15.71
C VAL A 167 14.05 -12.42 14.56
N TRP A 168 14.47 -11.15 14.47
CA TRP A 168 14.20 -10.30 13.31
C TRP A 168 15.20 -10.61 12.20
N GLY A 169 14.84 -11.56 11.34
CA GLY A 169 15.61 -11.96 10.15
C GLY A 169 15.42 -10.99 8.99
N THR A 170 16.51 -10.64 8.29
CA THR A 170 16.49 -9.66 7.19
C THR A 170 17.72 -9.79 6.30
N THR A 171 17.59 -9.51 5.00
CA THR A 171 18.74 -9.35 4.08
C THR A 171 19.09 -7.89 3.82
N ALA A 172 18.31 -6.92 4.34
CA ALA A 172 18.58 -5.48 4.17
C ALA A 172 19.90 -5.02 4.82
N GLY A 173 20.41 -5.76 5.81
CA GLY A 173 21.56 -5.36 6.61
C GLY A 173 21.38 -3.95 7.16
N GLU A 174 22.44 -3.14 7.12
CA GLU A 174 22.39 -1.75 7.60
C GLU A 174 21.85 -0.75 6.55
N GLY A 175 21.26 -1.26 5.46
CA GLY A 175 20.57 -0.46 4.47
C GLY A 175 19.44 0.35 5.10
N LYS A 176 19.17 1.53 4.54
CA LYS A 176 18.19 2.48 5.07
C LYS A 176 17.01 2.65 4.12
N VAL A 177 15.84 2.88 4.70
CA VAL A 177 14.58 3.12 3.97
C VAL A 177 13.92 4.39 4.46
N THR A 178 13.40 5.18 3.53
CA THR A 178 12.50 6.31 3.78
C THR A 178 11.07 5.85 3.53
N SER A 179 10.55 5.04 4.46
CA SER A 179 9.22 4.40 4.38
C SER A 179 8.08 5.43 4.45
N ILE A 180 6.84 5.04 4.13
CA ILE A 180 5.67 5.94 4.15
C ILE A 180 4.55 5.39 5.03
N ALA A 181 3.94 6.23 5.86
CA ALA A 181 2.73 5.87 6.60
C ALA A 181 1.53 5.78 5.65
N LYS A 182 0.66 4.77 5.80
CA LYS A 182 -0.58 4.69 5.00
C LYS A 182 -1.49 5.89 5.23
N ASP A 183 -1.43 6.51 6.40
CA ASP A 183 -2.19 7.75 6.68
C ASP A 183 -1.68 8.93 5.85
N ASP A 184 -0.37 9.09 5.67
CA ASP A 184 0.21 10.12 4.78
C ASP A 184 -0.07 9.81 3.32
N SER A 185 0.13 8.56 2.90
CA SER A 185 -0.21 8.10 1.56
C SER A 185 -1.69 8.38 1.25
N ALA A 186 -2.58 8.10 2.19
CA ALA A 186 -4.01 8.35 2.03
C ALA A 186 -4.37 9.86 1.97
N ARG A 187 -3.65 10.71 2.71
CA ARG A 187 -3.82 12.17 2.62
C ARG A 187 -3.38 12.69 1.25
N CYS A 188 -2.26 12.19 0.73
CA CYS A 188 -1.77 12.55 -0.59
C CYS A 188 -2.75 12.10 -1.68
N ALA A 189 -3.26 10.86 -1.60
CA ALA A 189 -4.27 10.36 -2.53
C ALA A 189 -5.52 11.26 -2.57
N ALA A 190 -6.07 11.62 -1.41
CA ALA A 190 -7.21 12.52 -1.33
C ALA A 190 -6.89 13.93 -1.89
N ALA A 191 -5.71 14.48 -1.57
CA ALA A 191 -5.26 15.77 -2.10
C ALA A 191 -5.16 15.78 -3.64
N LEU A 192 -4.58 14.74 -4.23
CA LEU A 192 -4.47 14.58 -5.67
C LEU A 192 -5.85 14.42 -6.31
N LEU A 193 -6.70 13.57 -5.73
CA LEU A 193 -8.07 13.35 -6.20
C LEU A 193 -8.93 14.62 -6.10
N LEU A 194 -8.62 15.55 -5.18
CA LEU A 194 -9.25 16.86 -5.06
C LEU A 194 -8.62 17.93 -5.97
N GLY A 195 -7.56 17.60 -6.73
CA GLY A 195 -6.95 18.47 -7.73
C GLY A 195 -5.84 19.38 -7.20
N LYS A 196 -5.21 19.03 -6.07
CA LYS A 196 -4.05 19.78 -5.55
C LYS A 196 -2.75 19.48 -6.30
N GLY A 197 -2.68 18.38 -7.05
CA GLY A 197 -1.53 18.02 -7.86
C GLY A 197 -1.45 18.81 -9.17
N GLU A 198 -0.25 18.87 -9.75
CA GLU A 198 -0.08 19.31 -11.14
C GLU A 198 -0.60 18.21 -12.08
N LYS A 199 -1.17 18.61 -13.22
CA LYS A 199 -1.71 17.67 -14.20
C LYS A 199 -0.62 16.74 -14.73
N ASN A 200 -0.91 15.44 -14.81
CA ASN A 200 -0.02 14.41 -15.39
C ASN A 200 1.35 14.31 -14.70
N LYS A 201 1.39 14.58 -13.39
CA LYS A 201 2.60 14.55 -12.57
C LYS A 201 2.69 13.30 -11.69
N ASP A 202 3.92 12.85 -11.50
CA ASP A 202 4.27 11.78 -10.58
C ASP A 202 4.78 12.38 -9.26
N TYR A 203 4.52 11.68 -8.16
CA TYR A 203 4.94 12.04 -6.81
C TYR A 203 5.56 10.83 -6.11
N ASP A 204 6.74 11.01 -5.55
CA ASP A 204 7.44 10.00 -4.75
C ASP A 204 7.09 10.22 -3.28
N LEU A 205 6.38 9.28 -2.65
CA LEU A 205 5.89 9.45 -1.27
C LEU A 205 6.78 8.71 -0.28
N THR A 206 7.49 9.48 0.54
CA THR A 206 8.47 8.99 1.52
C THR A 206 8.35 9.74 2.85
N SER A 207 8.95 9.18 3.89
CA SER A 207 9.38 9.93 5.08
C SER A 207 10.59 10.82 4.76
N LEU A 208 10.98 11.66 5.73
CA LEU A 208 12.18 12.49 5.62
C LEU A 208 13.40 11.85 6.26
N GLU A 209 13.22 10.88 7.15
CA GLU A 209 14.32 10.18 7.84
C GLU A 209 14.59 8.80 7.23
N PRO A 210 15.80 8.56 6.65
CA PRO A 210 16.21 7.21 6.29
C PRO A 210 16.59 6.42 7.55
N VAL A 211 15.84 5.34 7.82
CA VAL A 211 16.01 4.50 9.02
C VAL A 211 16.36 3.07 8.61
N SER A 212 17.26 2.40 9.35
CA SER A 212 17.59 0.99 9.11
C SER A 212 16.60 0.06 9.82
N GLN A 213 16.48 -1.19 9.36
CA GLN A 213 15.66 -2.17 10.09
C GLN A 213 16.22 -2.49 11.48
N ARG A 214 17.53 -2.35 11.69
CA ARG A 214 18.15 -2.46 13.03
C ARG A 214 17.61 -1.39 13.97
N ASP A 215 17.58 -0.15 13.52
CA ASP A 215 17.06 0.97 14.31
C ASP A 215 15.59 0.76 14.66
N ILE A 216 14.77 0.33 13.70
CA ILE A 216 13.35 0.00 13.94
C ILE A 216 13.20 -1.15 14.94
N CYS A 217 13.96 -2.23 14.77
CA CYS A 217 13.97 -3.37 15.69
C CYS A 217 14.34 -2.93 17.12
N ASN A 218 15.36 -2.10 17.28
CA ASN A 218 15.77 -1.55 18.56
C ASN A 218 14.69 -0.66 19.20
N MET A 219 14.05 0.23 18.43
CA MET A 219 12.96 1.08 18.92
C MET A 219 11.79 0.24 19.45
N ILE A 220 11.44 -0.84 18.75
CA ILE A 220 10.36 -1.74 19.15
C ILE A 220 10.79 -2.57 20.38
N ALA A 221 12.03 -3.08 20.43
CA ALA A 221 12.56 -3.81 21.57
C ALA A 221 12.54 -2.96 22.85
N GLU A 222 13.01 -1.72 22.78
CA GLU A 222 12.98 -0.77 23.90
C GLU A 222 11.55 -0.52 24.40
N LYS A 223 10.62 -0.29 23.47
CA LYS A 223 9.24 0.05 23.81
C LYS A 223 8.42 -1.16 24.30
N SER A 224 8.68 -2.34 23.77
CA SER A 224 7.95 -3.57 24.10
C SER A 224 8.51 -4.31 25.31
N GLY A 225 9.80 -4.12 25.61
CA GLY A 225 10.54 -4.95 26.57
C GLY A 225 10.81 -6.38 26.07
N ILE A 226 10.46 -6.70 24.82
CA ILE A 226 10.74 -8.01 24.21
C ILE A 226 12.18 -7.99 23.69
N PRO A 227 12.99 -9.03 23.98
CA PRO A 227 14.39 -9.10 23.53
C PRO A 227 14.47 -9.49 22.05
N PHE A 228 13.99 -8.63 21.15
CA PHE A 228 14.13 -8.86 19.71
C PHE A 228 15.60 -8.87 19.32
N GLN A 229 16.02 -9.94 18.64
CA GLN A 229 17.37 -10.08 18.12
C GLN A 229 17.38 -9.72 16.64
N TYR A 230 18.01 -8.59 16.31
CA TYR A 230 18.28 -8.24 14.91
C TYR A 230 19.35 -9.18 14.32
N LYS A 231 18.99 -9.92 13.27
CA LYS A 231 19.87 -10.90 12.60
C LYS A 231 19.90 -10.65 11.09
N PRO A 232 20.96 -9.98 10.58
CA PRO A 232 21.28 -10.01 9.15
C PRO A 232 21.47 -11.46 8.69
N MET A 233 20.91 -11.79 7.55
CA MET A 233 20.94 -13.10 6.92
C MET A 233 21.47 -12.96 5.49
N ASN A 234 22.07 -14.02 4.98
CA ASN A 234 22.26 -14.14 3.53
C ASN A 234 20.95 -14.57 2.85
N ALA A 235 20.94 -14.61 1.51
CA ALA A 235 19.74 -14.91 0.74
C ALA A 235 19.17 -16.31 0.99
N GLU A 236 20.03 -17.31 1.21
CA GLU A 236 19.62 -18.69 1.49
C GLU A 236 18.99 -18.80 2.87
N GLU A 237 19.65 -18.26 3.90
CA GLU A 237 19.13 -18.22 5.28
C GLU A 237 17.77 -17.50 5.38
N PHE A 238 17.62 -16.39 4.64
CA PHE A 238 16.35 -15.65 4.66
C PHE A 238 15.24 -16.38 3.90
N LEU A 239 15.58 -17.09 2.82
CA LEU A 239 14.60 -17.95 2.15
C LEU A 239 14.13 -19.08 3.06
N GLU A 240 15.06 -19.77 3.74
CA GLU A 240 14.73 -20.80 4.73
C GLU A 240 13.87 -20.25 5.87
N TYR A 241 14.18 -19.05 6.36
CA TYR A 241 13.39 -18.33 7.36
C TYR A 241 11.94 -18.11 6.91
N LEU A 242 11.72 -17.62 5.68
CA LEU A 242 10.38 -17.39 5.14
C LEU A 242 9.63 -18.71 4.85
N GLU A 243 10.34 -19.74 4.35
CA GLU A 243 9.76 -21.06 4.09
C GLU A 243 9.33 -21.77 5.38
N ALA A 244 10.12 -21.66 6.46
CA ALA A 244 9.77 -22.17 7.79
C ALA A 244 8.49 -21.51 8.35
N LEU A 245 8.22 -20.26 7.97
CA LEU A 245 7.00 -19.53 8.30
C LEU A 245 5.84 -19.78 7.32
N HIS A 246 6.00 -20.73 6.37
CA HIS A 246 5.02 -21.08 5.35
C HIS A 246 4.62 -19.93 4.42
N ILE A 247 5.53 -18.99 4.17
CA ILE A 247 5.31 -17.88 3.25
C ILE A 247 5.58 -18.37 1.82
N PRO A 248 4.58 -18.37 0.92
CA PRO A 248 4.75 -18.88 -0.44
C PRO A 248 5.60 -17.93 -1.30
N LYS A 249 6.21 -18.48 -2.37
CA LYS A 249 7.08 -17.71 -3.29
C LYS A 249 6.34 -16.69 -4.14
N THR A 250 5.09 -16.99 -4.51
CA THR A 250 4.26 -16.14 -5.39
C THR A 250 2.88 -15.90 -4.79
N THR A 251 2.14 -14.93 -5.33
CA THR A 251 0.78 -14.58 -4.88
C THR A 251 -0.28 -15.64 -5.16
N ASP A 252 0.00 -16.60 -6.04
CA ASP A 252 -0.90 -17.73 -6.32
C ASP A 252 -0.55 -18.99 -5.49
N GLY A 253 0.42 -18.89 -4.57
CA GLY A 253 0.82 -20.00 -3.70
C GLY A 253 -0.18 -20.29 -2.57
N ASP A 254 0.13 -21.32 -1.76
CA ASP A 254 -0.72 -21.71 -0.63
C ASP A 254 -0.50 -20.79 0.59
N PHE A 255 -1.49 -19.95 0.89
CA PHE A 255 -1.52 -19.07 2.06
C PHE A 255 -2.26 -19.67 3.26
N SER A 256 -2.70 -20.93 3.21
CA SER A 256 -3.50 -21.56 4.27
C SER A 256 -2.81 -21.55 5.64
N ARG A 257 -1.47 -21.64 5.64
CA ARG A 257 -0.62 -21.63 6.83
C ARG A 257 0.21 -20.36 6.99
N SER A 258 0.27 -19.50 5.97
CA SER A 258 1.06 -18.28 6.01
C SER A 258 0.49 -17.31 7.07
N PRO A 259 1.34 -16.69 7.92
CA PRO A 259 0.90 -15.67 8.86
C PRO A 259 0.55 -14.35 8.16
N VAL A 260 0.97 -14.17 6.91
CA VAL A 260 0.86 -12.91 6.16
C VAL A 260 0.36 -13.13 4.73
N PRO A 261 -0.31 -12.13 4.11
CA PRO A 261 -0.83 -12.24 2.76
C PRO A 261 0.19 -11.84 1.67
N PHE A 262 1.50 -11.88 1.97
CA PHE A 262 2.57 -11.45 1.07
C PHE A 262 3.43 -12.65 0.64
N CYS A 263 4.04 -12.57 -0.54
CA CYS A 263 4.89 -13.64 -1.05
C CYS A 263 6.39 -13.35 -0.85
N SER A 264 7.21 -14.39 -0.74
CA SER A 264 8.63 -14.23 -0.40
C SER A 264 9.44 -13.57 -1.52
N ASN A 265 9.08 -13.71 -2.80
CA ASN A 265 9.76 -13.00 -3.89
C ASN A 265 9.66 -11.48 -3.74
N ASP A 266 8.49 -10.97 -3.35
CA ASP A 266 8.29 -9.54 -3.08
C ASP A 266 9.11 -9.11 -1.86
N MET A 267 9.02 -9.86 -0.76
CA MET A 267 9.79 -9.55 0.46
C MET A 267 11.30 -9.52 0.20
N ILE A 268 11.87 -10.55 -0.42
CA ILE A 268 13.32 -10.67 -0.69
C ILE A 268 13.81 -9.51 -1.55
N THR A 269 13.09 -9.15 -2.62
CA THR A 269 13.54 -8.09 -3.53
C THR A 269 13.38 -6.69 -2.93
N ASN A 270 12.40 -6.48 -2.04
CA ASN A 270 12.30 -5.25 -1.25
C ASN A 270 13.49 -5.11 -0.29
N GLU A 271 13.87 -6.18 0.42
CA GLU A 271 15.06 -6.20 1.28
C GLU A 271 16.35 -5.92 0.48
N ALA A 272 16.49 -6.52 -0.70
CA ALA A 272 17.61 -6.26 -1.59
C ALA A 272 17.69 -4.76 -1.96
N GLY A 273 16.56 -4.15 -2.33
CA GLY A 273 16.50 -2.71 -2.60
C GLY A 273 16.95 -1.85 -1.42
N ILE A 274 16.62 -2.24 -0.19
CA ILE A 274 17.09 -1.55 1.01
C ILE A 274 18.60 -1.71 1.16
N SER A 275 19.14 -2.94 1.02
CA SER A 275 20.58 -3.21 1.13
C SER A 275 21.42 -2.48 0.08
N GLU A 276 20.87 -2.29 -1.12
CA GLU A 276 21.51 -1.60 -2.25
C GLU A 276 21.38 -0.07 -2.17
N GLY A 277 20.75 0.46 -1.11
CA GLY A 277 20.55 1.90 -0.91
C GLY A 277 19.51 2.53 -1.84
N GLN A 278 18.70 1.72 -2.53
CA GLN A 278 17.69 2.17 -3.49
C GLN A 278 16.45 2.76 -2.80
N MET A 279 16.19 2.38 -1.55
CA MET A 279 14.96 2.72 -0.82
C MET A 279 15.10 3.88 0.18
N GLY A 280 16.31 4.42 0.37
CA GLY A 280 16.62 5.46 1.36
C GLY A 280 16.58 6.90 0.82
N ILE A 281 15.88 7.13 -0.29
CA ILE A 281 15.87 8.43 -1.00
C ILE A 281 14.68 9.26 -0.54
N VAL A 282 14.95 10.48 -0.09
CA VAL A 282 13.95 11.43 0.44
C VAL A 282 13.24 12.19 -0.70
N SER A 283 11.92 12.34 -0.55
CA SER A 283 11.09 13.30 -1.29
C SER A 283 10.32 14.20 -0.31
N HIS A 284 9.97 15.40 -0.76
CA HIS A 284 9.14 16.35 -0.02
C HIS A 284 7.69 16.39 -0.51
N ASP A 285 7.29 15.46 -1.38
CA ASP A 285 5.98 15.48 -2.03
C ASP A 285 4.81 15.33 -1.05
N VAL A 286 5.01 14.63 0.07
CA VAL A 286 3.98 14.55 1.13
C VAL A 286 3.69 15.95 1.71
N GLU A 287 4.73 16.71 2.02
CA GLU A 287 4.58 18.07 2.54
C GLU A 287 4.03 19.02 1.49
N LEU A 288 4.49 18.89 0.24
CA LEU A 288 3.97 19.64 -0.90
C LEU A 288 2.46 19.45 -1.08
N LEU A 289 1.97 18.21 -1.04
CA LEU A 289 0.56 17.89 -1.32
C LEU A 289 -0.37 18.15 -0.14
N THR A 290 0.13 17.94 1.08
CA THR A 290 -0.71 17.92 2.29
C THR A 290 -0.52 19.14 3.19
N GLY A 291 0.56 19.91 2.99
CA GLY A 291 0.98 20.99 3.89
C GLY A 291 1.47 20.50 5.25
N ARG A 292 1.78 19.21 5.39
CA ARG A 292 2.26 18.57 6.62
C ARG A 292 3.47 17.72 6.33
N LYS A 293 4.46 17.75 7.22
CA LYS A 293 5.56 16.80 7.18
C LYS A 293 5.02 15.37 7.28
N PRO A 294 5.61 14.40 6.56
CA PRO A 294 5.24 13.00 6.72
C PRO A 294 5.51 12.54 8.16
N LEU A 295 4.74 11.57 8.62
CA LEU A 295 5.02 10.85 9.85
C LEU A 295 6.34 10.09 9.72
N GLU A 296 7.02 9.93 10.85
CA GLU A 296 8.19 9.09 11.01
C GLU A 296 7.83 7.79 11.74
N VAL A 297 8.67 6.76 11.65
CA VAL A 297 8.39 5.44 12.29
C VAL A 297 8.09 5.59 13.78
N ARG A 298 8.83 6.45 14.48
CA ARG A 298 8.66 6.77 15.90
C ARG A 298 7.26 7.28 16.25
N ASP A 299 6.61 8.01 15.36
CA ASP A 299 5.30 8.60 15.59
C ASP A 299 4.20 7.53 15.62
N LEU A 300 4.45 6.37 15.02
CA LEU A 300 3.51 5.27 14.90
C LEU A 300 3.71 4.18 15.97
N LEU A 301 4.79 4.23 16.75
CA LEU A 301 5.13 3.17 17.70
C LEU A 301 4.01 2.92 18.73
N ASP A 302 3.39 3.96 19.29
CA ASP A 302 2.31 3.78 20.26
C ASP A 302 1.06 3.19 19.62
N GLN A 303 0.71 3.68 18.43
CA GLN A 303 -0.46 3.24 17.67
C GLN A 303 -0.41 1.74 17.36
N TYR A 304 0.78 1.20 17.06
CA TYR A 304 0.97 -0.21 16.72
C TYR A 304 1.39 -1.08 17.90
N SER A 305 1.44 -0.53 19.12
CA SER A 305 1.89 -1.27 20.30
C SER A 305 1.05 -2.49 20.66
N TYR A 306 -0.20 -2.51 20.21
CA TYR A 306 -1.08 -3.67 20.37
C TYR A 306 -0.51 -4.93 19.71
N VAL A 307 0.31 -4.82 18.64
CA VAL A 307 0.87 -5.98 17.94
C VAL A 307 1.74 -6.81 18.88
N TRP A 308 2.69 -6.18 19.58
CA TRP A 308 3.57 -6.89 20.51
C TRP A 308 2.95 -7.07 21.90
N ARG A 309 2.12 -6.13 22.36
CA ARG A 309 1.43 -6.24 23.65
C ARG A 309 0.45 -7.42 23.67
N ASP A 310 -0.33 -7.55 22.59
CA ASP A 310 -1.39 -8.56 22.48
C ASP A 310 -0.88 -9.82 21.76
N LYS A 311 0.43 -9.87 21.45
CA LYS A 311 1.13 -10.98 20.78
C LYS A 311 0.43 -11.43 19.51
N VAL A 312 0.09 -10.46 18.66
CA VAL A 312 -0.48 -10.69 17.34
C VAL A 312 0.54 -11.43 16.49
N THR A 313 0.15 -12.55 15.90
CA THR A 313 1.05 -13.39 15.07
C THR A 313 0.47 -13.72 13.70
N ASN A 314 -0.76 -13.32 13.42
CA ASN A 314 -1.39 -13.50 12.12
C ASN A 314 -2.03 -12.21 11.61
N TRP A 315 -1.83 -11.91 10.33
CA TRP A 315 -2.37 -10.72 9.68
C TRP A 315 -3.89 -10.58 9.81
N LYS A 316 -4.62 -11.71 9.89
CA LYS A 316 -6.08 -11.72 10.06
C LYS A 316 -6.53 -11.15 11.42
N GLN A 317 -5.63 -11.06 12.40
CA GLN A 317 -5.91 -10.49 13.73
C GLN A 317 -5.70 -8.97 13.77
N LEU A 318 -5.23 -8.35 12.69
CA LEU A 318 -5.00 -6.89 12.62
C LEU A 318 -6.29 -6.09 12.32
N TYR A 319 -7.46 -6.72 12.40
CA TYR A 319 -8.77 -6.18 12.03
C TYR A 319 -9.76 -6.24 13.19
#